data_AF-A0A624VE75-F1
#
_entry.id   AF-A0A624VE75-F1
#
_cell.length_a   1.000
_cell.length_b   1.000
_cell.length_c   1.000
_cell.angle_alpha   90.00
_cell.angle_beta   90.00
_cell.angle_gamma   90.00
#
_symmetry.space_group_name_H-M   'P 1'
#
loop_
_entity.id
_entity.type
_entity.pdbx_description
1 polymer ?
#
loop_
_entity_poly.entity_id
_entity_poly.type
_entity_poly.pdbx_seq_one_letter_code
_entity_poly.pdbx_strand_id
1 'polypeptide(L)'
;MKHFLLILFGISSPFICLATSVEFNVTKGIKASITWVDNQKVEYEITGSDRVAKRGYYDIDTENNIHVKYGDYNFDGKEDFVIWYADDGMGIYDIYRVF
;
A
#
# COMPACT_ATOMS: atom_id res chain seq x y z
N MET A 1 -53.85 -21.24 12.96
CA MET A 1 -53.14 -20.04 12.46
C MET A 1 -51.64 -20.32 12.53
N LYS A 2 -51.02 -20.62 11.37
CA LYS A 2 -49.58 -20.92 11.29
C LYS A 2 -48.81 -19.61 11.35
N HIS A 3 -47.99 -19.41 12.38
CA HIS A 3 -47.12 -18.25 12.49
C HIS A 3 -45.90 -18.51 11.60
N PHE A 4 -45.71 -17.68 10.58
CA PHE A 4 -44.53 -17.68 9.73
C PHE A 4 -43.54 -16.67 10.30
N LEU A 5 -42.54 -17.15 11.04
CA LEU A 5 -41.46 -16.32 11.56
C LEU A 5 -40.44 -16.09 10.43
N LEU A 6 -40.47 -14.90 9.84
CA LEU A 6 -39.50 -14.48 8.83
C LEU A 6 -38.23 -14.00 9.55
N ILE A 7 -37.17 -14.79 9.52
CA ILE A 7 -35.85 -14.39 10.01
C ILE A 7 -35.16 -13.61 8.88
N LEU A 8 -35.09 -12.28 9.00
CA LEU A 8 -34.18 -11.48 8.18
C LEU A 8 -32.74 -11.70 8.68
N PHE A 9 -31.97 -12.47 7.92
CA PHE A 9 -30.51 -12.44 8.06
C PHE A 9 -30.01 -11.12 7.46
N GLY A 10 -29.62 -10.18 8.33
CA GLY A 10 -28.89 -8.99 7.93
C GLY A 10 -27.54 -9.40 7.35
N ILE A 11 -27.38 -9.24 6.04
CA ILE A 11 -26.09 -9.41 5.37
C ILE A 11 -25.28 -8.15 5.69
N SER A 12 -24.56 -8.13 6.80
CA SER A 12 -23.46 -7.18 6.98
C SER A 12 -22.36 -7.60 6.01
N SER A 13 -22.33 -6.99 4.82
CA SER A 13 -21.27 -7.26 3.86
C SER A 13 -19.94 -6.85 4.51
N PRO A 14 -18.95 -7.74 4.67
CA PRO A 14 -17.62 -7.28 5.03
C PRO A 14 -17.16 -6.41 3.87
N PHE A 15 -16.83 -5.15 4.14
CA PHE A 15 -16.07 -4.34 3.20
C PHE A 15 -14.77 -5.10 2.94
N ILE A 16 -14.64 -5.69 1.76
CA ILE A 16 -13.39 -6.32 1.34
C ILE A 16 -12.42 -5.16 1.11
N CYS A 17 -11.53 -4.98 2.06
CA CYS A 17 -10.42 -4.06 1.97
C CYS A 17 -9.41 -4.66 0.97
N LEU A 18 -9.44 -4.22 -0.29
CA LEU A 18 -8.56 -4.73 -1.33
C LEU A 18 -7.18 -4.08 -1.18
N ALA A 19 -6.16 -4.89 -0.90
CA ALA A 19 -4.78 -4.43 -0.91
C ALA A 19 -4.20 -4.57 -2.33
N THR A 20 -3.50 -3.53 -2.79
CA THR A 20 -2.72 -3.52 -4.02
C THR A 20 -1.24 -3.73 -3.68
N SER A 21 -0.46 -4.34 -4.57
CA SER A 21 0.97 -4.51 -4.35
C SER A 21 1.81 -4.36 -5.62
N VAL A 22 3.08 -4.03 -5.42
CA VAL A 22 4.13 -4.03 -6.45
C VAL A 22 5.42 -4.61 -5.89
N GLU A 23 6.12 -5.41 -6.69
CA GLU A 23 7.46 -5.92 -6.38
C GLU A 23 8.45 -5.44 -7.44
N PHE A 24 9.64 -5.01 -7.02
CA PHE A 24 10.73 -4.62 -7.91
C PHE A 24 12.09 -4.96 -7.30
N ASN A 25 13.14 -4.98 -8.14
CA ASN A 25 14.51 -5.18 -7.68
C ASN A 25 15.13 -3.81 -7.36
N VAL A 26 15.54 -3.60 -6.11
CA VAL A 26 16.30 -2.39 -5.69
C VAL A 26 17.68 -2.43 -6.34
N THR A 27 18.34 -3.57 -6.23
CA THR A 27 19.60 -3.87 -6.92
C THR A 27 19.74 -5.39 -7.04
N LYS A 28 20.84 -5.88 -7.59
CA LYS A 28 21.06 -7.33 -7.78
C LYS A 28 20.97 -8.07 -6.44
N GLY A 29 19.97 -8.94 -6.30
CA GLY A 29 19.76 -9.76 -5.11
C GLY A 29 19.06 -9.05 -3.95
N ILE A 30 18.57 -7.83 -4.14
CA ILE A 30 17.76 -7.09 -3.17
C ILE A 30 16.45 -6.69 -3.83
N LYS A 31 15.33 -7.10 -3.23
CA LYS A 31 13.98 -6.82 -3.69
C LYS A 31 13.24 -5.91 -2.73
N ALA A 32 12.33 -5.11 -3.27
CA ALA A 32 11.33 -4.38 -2.53
C ALA A 32 9.94 -4.91 -2.87
N SER A 33 9.12 -5.14 -1.85
CA SER A 33 7.69 -5.39 -1.98
C SER A 33 6.95 -4.28 -1.27
N ILE A 34 6.02 -3.65 -1.97
CA ILE A 34 5.18 -2.58 -1.43
C ILE A 34 3.74 -3.03 -1.54
N THR A 35 3.02 -2.95 -0.44
CA THR A 35 1.60 -3.31 -0.35
C THR A 35 0.87 -2.14 0.27
N TRP A 36 -0.25 -1.72 -0.33
CA TRP A 36 -1.04 -0.63 0.19
C TRP A 36 -2.53 -0.92 0.10
N VAL A 37 -3.24 -0.28 1.02
CA VAL A 37 -4.69 -0.19 1.04
C VAL A 37 -5.00 1.28 0.82
N ASP A 38 -5.76 1.58 -0.23
CA ASP A 38 -6.21 2.95 -0.50
C ASP A 38 -6.85 3.56 0.75
N ASN A 39 -6.58 4.85 0.97
CA ASN A 39 -7.13 5.64 2.06
C ASN A 39 -6.69 5.24 3.48
N GLN A 40 -5.66 4.39 3.63
CA GLN A 40 -5.24 3.91 4.96
C GLN A 40 -3.73 3.84 5.17
N LYS A 41 -3.05 2.97 4.41
CA LYS A 41 -1.69 2.56 4.79
C LYS A 41 -0.90 2.06 3.59
N VAL A 42 0.39 2.40 3.58
CA VAL A 42 1.40 1.79 2.71
C VAL A 42 2.43 1.07 3.57
N GLU A 43 2.65 -0.21 3.29
CA GLU A 43 3.70 -1.03 3.89
C GLU A 43 4.76 -1.37 2.86
N TYR A 44 6.02 -1.41 3.28
CA TYR A 44 7.11 -1.89 2.44
C TYR A 44 8.00 -2.87 3.20
N GLU A 45 8.52 -3.83 2.46
CA GLU A 45 9.53 -4.78 2.89
C GLU A 45 10.68 -4.82 1.88
N ILE A 46 11.91 -4.78 2.38
CA ILE A 46 13.14 -4.93 1.61
C ILE A 46 13.77 -6.25 2.01
N THR A 47 13.97 -7.12 1.03
CA THR A 47 14.43 -8.49 1.23
C THR A 47 15.67 -8.74 0.40
N GLY A 48 16.77 -9.11 1.06
CA GLY A 48 17.96 -9.62 0.40
C GLY A 48 17.81 -11.13 0.14
N SER A 49 18.83 -11.73 -0.49
CA SER A 49 18.83 -13.14 -0.92
C SER A 49 18.23 -14.14 0.08
N ASP A 50 18.52 -13.98 1.38
CA ASP A 50 18.15 -14.97 2.40
C ASP A 50 17.46 -14.38 3.64
N ARG A 51 17.17 -13.06 3.66
CA ARG A 51 16.63 -12.39 4.85
C ARG A 51 15.99 -11.04 4.54
N VAL A 52 14.94 -10.71 5.30
CA VAL A 52 14.34 -9.36 5.33
C VAL A 52 15.38 -8.40 5.90
N ALA A 53 15.79 -7.42 5.10
CA ALA A 53 16.75 -6.40 5.45
C ALA A 53 16.10 -5.20 6.16
N LYS A 54 14.87 -4.85 5.77
CA LYS A 54 14.15 -3.69 6.35
C LYS A 54 12.65 -3.81 6.13
N ARG A 55 11.85 -3.31 7.07
CA ARG A 55 10.41 -3.13 6.90
C ARG A 55 9.96 -1.79 7.47
N GLY A 56 8.83 -1.28 7.00
CA GLY A 56 8.18 -0.12 7.60
C GLY A 56 6.85 0.20 6.95
N TYR A 57 6.21 1.25 7.43
CA TYR A 57 4.91 1.68 6.95
C TYR A 57 4.75 3.19 7.05
N TYR A 58 3.76 3.69 6.33
CA TYR A 58 3.24 5.06 6.39
C TYR A 58 1.74 4.97 6.55
N ASP A 59 1.22 5.56 7.62
CA ASP A 59 -0.22 5.80 7.74
C ASP A 59 -0.56 7.00 6.87
N ILE A 60 -1.56 6.84 6.00
CA ILE A 60 -2.01 7.85 5.07
C ILE A 60 -3.50 8.06 5.31
N ASP A 61 -3.84 9.23 5.80
CA ASP A 61 -5.22 9.65 6.05
C ASP A 61 -5.68 10.54 4.89
N THR A 62 -6.41 9.93 3.95
CA THR A 62 -6.99 10.60 2.79
C THR A 62 -8.16 9.80 2.26
N GLU A 63 -9.15 10.45 1.65
CA GLU A 63 -10.20 9.75 0.92
C GLU A 63 -9.81 9.37 -0.53
N ASN A 64 -8.61 9.77 -0.98
CA ASN A 64 -8.13 9.57 -2.35
C ASN A 64 -7.21 8.35 -2.51
N ASN A 65 -7.19 7.82 -3.74
CA ASN A 65 -6.34 6.69 -4.09
C ASN A 65 -4.87 6.97 -3.82
N ILE A 66 -4.17 5.93 -3.34
CA ILE A 66 -2.74 5.97 -3.14
C ILE A 66 -2.06 5.42 -4.39
N HIS A 67 -1.03 6.11 -4.83
CA HIS A 67 -0.24 5.70 -5.97
C HIS A 67 1.20 5.44 -5.58
N VAL A 68 1.77 4.36 -6.11
CA VAL A 68 3.17 3.99 -5.90
C VAL A 68 3.88 3.89 -7.25
N LYS A 69 5.07 4.49 -7.35
CA LYS A 69 5.99 4.35 -8.49
C LYS A 69 7.39 4.05 -7.97
N TYR A 70 8.15 3.25 -8.71
CA TYR A 70 9.57 3.00 -8.44
C TYR A 70 10.45 3.58 -9.55
N GLY A 71 11.68 3.93 -9.19
CA GLY A 71 12.65 4.62 -10.03
C GLY A 71 13.92 4.96 -9.25
N ASP A 72 15.06 5.14 -9.91
CA ASP A 72 16.28 5.69 -9.31
C ASP A 72 16.15 7.22 -9.16
N TYR A 73 15.78 7.70 -7.96
CA TYR A 73 15.51 9.11 -7.71
C TYR A 73 16.73 9.88 -7.20
N ASN A 74 17.75 9.20 -6.68
CA ASN A 74 18.98 9.81 -6.19
C ASN A 74 20.20 9.60 -7.11
N PHE A 75 20.00 8.91 -8.24
CA PHE A 75 21.01 8.60 -9.27
C PHE A 75 22.16 7.72 -8.79
N ASP A 76 21.91 6.82 -7.84
CA ASP A 76 22.94 5.91 -7.31
C ASP A 76 22.95 4.53 -7.97
N GLY A 77 22.06 4.29 -8.94
CA GLY A 77 21.91 3.03 -9.64
C GLY A 77 21.08 1.97 -8.88
N LYS A 78 20.42 2.35 -7.77
CA LYS A 78 19.42 1.54 -7.09
C LYS A 78 18.02 2.08 -7.33
N GLU A 79 17.06 1.18 -7.48
CA GLU A 79 15.65 1.56 -7.58
C GLU A 79 15.10 1.93 -6.19
N ASP A 80 14.48 3.10 -6.11
CA ASP A 80 13.77 3.64 -4.96
C ASP A 80 12.25 3.59 -5.21
N PHE A 81 11.45 4.18 -4.31
CA PHE A 81 10.04 4.42 -4.61
C PHE A 81 9.51 5.75 -4.08
N VAL A 82 8.42 6.21 -4.70
CA VAL A 82 7.62 7.35 -4.27
C VAL A 82 6.18 6.90 -4.06
N ILE A 83 5.61 7.33 -2.95
CA ILE A 83 4.17 7.28 -2.70
C ILE A 83 3.63 8.68 -3.01
N TRP A 84 2.56 8.78 -3.78
CA TRP A 84 1.89 10.05 -3.98
C TRP A 84 0.37 9.91 -3.86
N TYR A 85 -0.25 10.96 -3.30
CA TYR A 85 -1.70 11.06 -3.12
C TYR A 85 -2.11 12.53 -3.05
N ALA A 86 -3.38 12.80 -3.33
CA ALA A 86 -4.00 14.09 -3.07
C ALA A 86 -4.66 14.07 -1.69
N ASP A 87 -4.52 15.10 -0.87
CA ASP A 87 -5.33 15.26 0.34
C ASP A 87 -6.73 15.82 -0.01
N ASP A 88 -7.60 15.86 1.00
CA ASP A 88 -8.97 16.32 0.84
C ASP A 88 -9.05 17.85 0.58
N GLY A 89 -7.96 18.57 0.87
CA GLY A 89 -7.75 19.99 0.54
C GLY A 89 -7.19 20.23 -0.86
N MET A 90 -7.08 19.19 -1.70
CA MET A 90 -6.48 19.19 -3.04
C MET A 90 -4.96 19.44 -3.07
N GLY A 91 -4.27 19.32 -1.94
CA GLY A 91 -2.82 19.32 -1.87
C GLY A 91 -2.26 17.99 -2.38
N ILE A 92 -1.16 18.02 -3.14
CA ILE A 92 -0.46 16.81 -3.58
C ILE A 92 0.74 16.58 -2.67
N TYR A 93 0.87 15.36 -2.14
CA TYR A 93 1.97 14.95 -1.29
C TYR A 93 2.73 13.80 -1.93
N ASP A 94 4.05 13.95 -1.95
CA ASP A 94 4.97 12.91 -2.38
C ASP A 94 5.85 12.48 -1.19
N ILE A 95 5.93 11.18 -0.94
CA ILE A 95 6.81 10.58 0.07
C ILE A 95 7.84 9.72 -0.66
N TYR A 96 9.05 10.25 -0.77
CA TYR A 96 10.19 9.54 -1.37
C TYR A 96 10.87 8.65 -0.33
N ARG A 97 11.07 7.38 -0.68
CA ARG A 97 11.86 6.43 0.09
C ARG A 97 13.09 6.01 -0.70
N VAL A 98 14.21 6.62 -0.34
CA VAL A 98 15.51 6.46 -0.98
C VAL A 98 16.38 5.44 -0.21
N PHE A 99 17.10 4.56 -0.91
CA PHE A 99 17.94 3.47 -0.37
C PHE A 99 19.45 3.61 -0.66
#